data_AF-A0A0Q4G3D4-F1
#
_entry.id   AF-A0A0Q4G3D4-F1
#
_cell.length_a   1.000
_cell.length_b   1.000
_cell.length_c   1.000
_cell.angle_alpha   90.00
_cell.angle_beta   90.00
_cell.angle_gamma   90.00
#
_symmetry.space_group_name_H-M   'P 1'
#
loop_
_entity.id
_entity.type
_entity.pdbx_description
1 polymer ?
#
loop_
_entity_poly.entity_id
_entity_poly.type
_entity_poly.pdbx_seq_one_letter_code
_entity_poly.pdbx_strand_id
1 'polypeptide(L)' 'MTEHSHAHGIRRAIGALAQPNVSLSDAAFIAGFYDQSHMNRAFLRMFGRTPGMQRTLLTATIG' A
#
# COMPACT_ATOMS: atom_id res chain seq x y z
N MET A 1 -14.35 12.82 -5.45
CA MET A 1 -13.00 12.37 -5.03
C MET A 1 -12.94 10.83 -5.00
N THR A 2 -13.86 10.14 -5.67
CA THR A 2 -13.76 9.54 -7.02
C THR A 2 -12.74 8.41 -7.12
N GLU A 3 -13.28 7.22 -7.34
CA GLU A 3 -12.71 5.88 -7.43
C GLU A 3 -11.38 5.77 -8.20
N HIS A 4 -11.14 6.66 -9.18
CA HIS A 4 -9.88 6.74 -9.93
C HIS A 4 -8.65 7.09 -9.08
N SER A 5 -8.82 7.82 -7.96
CA SER A 5 -7.73 8.16 -7.05
C SER A 5 -7.17 6.93 -6.31
N HIS A 6 -8.01 5.93 -6.04
CA HIS A 6 -7.59 4.72 -5.32
C HIS A 6 -6.68 3.83 -6.17
N ALA A 7 -6.98 3.63 -7.46
CA ALA A 7 -6.18 2.76 -8.31
C ALA A 7 -4.74 3.30 -8.48
N HIS A 8 -4.58 4.62 -8.65
CA HIS A 8 -3.27 5.25 -8.74
C HIS A 8 -2.51 5.16 -7.41
N GLY A 9 -3.21 5.35 -6.28
CA GLY A 9 -2.64 5.23 -4.94
C GLY A 9 -2.10 3.84 -4.63
N ILE A 10 -2.83 2.78 -5.01
CA ILE A 10 -2.39 1.40 -4.77
C ILE A 10 -1.06 1.10 -5.46
N ARG A 11 -0.90 1.51 -6.73
CA ARG A 11 0.33 1.23 -7.48
C ARG A 11 1.55 1.92 -6.85
N ARG A 12 1.38 3.16 -6.39
CA ARG A 12 2.43 3.89 -5.66
C ARG A 12 2.73 3.27 -4.30
N ALA A 13 1.70 2.81 -3.59
CA ALA A 13 1.85 2.11 -2.31
C ALA A 13 2.67 0.83 -2.47
N ILE A 14 2.43 0.02 -3.50
CA ILE A 14 3.24 -1.20 -3.75
C ILE A 14 4.73 -0.86 -3.91
N GLY A 15 5.06 0.18 -4.68
CA GLY A 15 6.45 0.63 -4.84
C GLY A 15 7.08 1.12 -3.53
N ALA A 16 6.32 1.81 -2.67
CA ALA A 16 6.78 2.24 -1.35
C ALA A 16 6.95 1.05 -0.38
N LEU A 17 6.08 0.04 -0.44
CA LEU A 17 6.14 -1.14 0.42
C LEU A 17 7.35 -2.03 0.15
N ALA A 18 7.92 -1.98 -1.06
CA ALA A 18 9.14 -2.70 -1.41
C ALA A 18 10.40 -2.11 -0.74
N GLN A 19 10.32 -0.91 -0.17
CA GLN A 19 11.43 -0.30 0.55
C GLN A 19 11.39 -0.74 2.03
N PRO A 20 12.43 -1.43 2.54
CA PRO A 20 12.41 -2.02 3.88
C PRO A 20 12.33 -0.99 5.01
N ASN A 21 12.84 0.23 4.77
CA ASN A 21 12.91 1.30 5.76
C ASN A 21 11.67 2.22 5.80
N VAL A 22 10.67 1.97 4.95
CA VAL A 22 9.45 2.80 4.88
C VAL A 22 8.39 2.23 5.82
N SER A 23 7.87 3.03 6.74
CA SER A 23 6.75 2.58 7.59
C SER A 23 5.46 2.44 6.77
N LEU A 24 4.45 1.72 7.27
CA LEU A 24 3.16 1.61 6.57
C LEU A 24 2.44 2.97 6.49
N SER A 25 2.63 3.83 7.49
CA SER A 25 2.08 5.19 7.50
C SER A 25 2.75 6.09 6.46
N ASP A 26 4.07 6.02 6.34
CA ASP A 26 4.80 6.76 5.31
C ASP A 26 4.44 6.27 3.91
N ALA A 27 4.32 4.94 3.73
CA ALA A 27 3.86 4.36 2.48
C ALA A 27 2.46 4.87 2.08
N ALA A 28 1.55 5.02 3.05
CA ALA A 28 0.23 5.59 2.81
C ALA A 28 0.33 7.05 2.34
N PHE A 29 1.11 7.88 3.03
CA PHE A 29 1.30 9.28 2.70
C PHE A 29 1.95 9.48 1.32
N ILE A 30 3.04 8.74 1.05
CA ILE A 30 3.75 8.76 -0.24
C ILE A 30 2.81 8.37 -1.39
N ALA A 31 1.93 7.40 -1.14
CA ALA A 31 0.96 6.92 -2.11
C ALA A 31 -0.27 7.84 -2.29
N GLY A 32 -0.41 8.88 -1.47
CA GLY A 32 -1.51 9.83 -1.53
C GLY A 32 -2.76 9.37 -0.78
N PHE A 33 -2.65 8.40 0.13
CA PHE A 33 -3.71 8.10 1.09
C PHE A 33 -3.69 9.10 2.24
N TYR A 34 -4.87 9.42 2.75
CA TYR A 34 -5.02 10.30 3.91
C TYR A 34 -4.36 9.72 5.16
N ASP A 35 -4.49 8.41 5.36
CA ASP A 35 -3.87 7.68 6.46
C ASP A 35 -3.69 6.19 6.09
N GLN A 36 -3.02 5.45 6.97
CA GLN A 36 -2.81 4.00 6.82
C GLN A 36 -4.13 3.21 6.80
N SER A 37 -5.17 3.64 7.52
CA SER A 37 -6.46 2.95 7.56
C SER A 37 -7.20 3.04 6.22
N HIS A 38 -7.11 4.17 5.53
CA HIS A 38 -7.59 4.36 4.17
C HIS A 38 -6.87 3.44 3.19
N MET A 39 -5.55 3.37 3.29
CA MET A 39 -4.75 2.43 2.49
C MET A 39 -5.15 0.97 2.78
N ASN A 40 -5.33 0.59 4.04
CA ASN A 40 -5.78 -0.76 4.41
C ASN A 40 -7.12 -1.12 3.78
N ARG A 41 -8.12 -0.22 3.86
CA ARG A 41 -9.43 -0.44 3.24
C ARG A 41 -9.33 -0.58 1.71
N ALA A 42 -8.47 0.18 1.06
CA ALA A 42 -8.25 0.09 -0.38
C ALA A 42 -7.59 -1.24 -0.77
N PHE A 43 -6.56 -1.67 -0.03
CA PHE A 43 -5.89 -2.95 -0.23
C PHE A 43 -6.81 -4.15 -0.02
N LEU A 44 -7.63 -4.14 1.04
CA LEU A 44 -8.62 -5.18 1.29
C LEU A 44 -9.64 -5.28 0.16
N ARG A 45 -10.12 -4.15 -0.36
CA ARG A 45 -11.06 -4.13 -1.50
C ARG A 45 -10.43 -4.67 -2.79
N MET A 46 -9.16 -4.38 -3.04
CA MET A 46 -8.53 -4.68 -4.34
C MET A 46 -7.81 -6.03 -4.37
N PHE A 47 -7.24 -6.47 -3.24
CA PHE A 47 -6.41 -7.68 -3.15
C PHE A 47 -6.88 -8.69 -2.11
N GLY A 48 -7.88 -8.36 -1.28
CA GLY A 48 -8.32 -9.22 -0.18
C GLY A 48 -7.30 -9.39 0.96
N ARG A 49 -6.24 -8.58 0.99
CA ARG A 49 -5.16 -8.66 2.00
C ARG A 49 -4.65 -7.28 2.38
N THR A 50 -3.99 -7.19 3.54
CA THR A 50 -3.46 -5.90 4.03
C THR A 50 -2.12 -5.54 3.37
N PRO A 51 -1.73 -4.24 3.38
CA PRO A 51 -0.43 -3.77 2.92
C PRO A 51 0.75 -4.45 3.64
N GLY A 52 0.59 -4.78 4.92
CA GLY A 52 1.61 -5.51 5.69
C GLY A 52 1.87 -6.91 5.13
N MET A 53 0.79 -7.66 4.83
CA MET A 53 0.92 -8.97 4.16
C MET A 53 1.53 -8.83 2.76
N GLN A 54 1.13 -7.79 2.01
CA GLN A 54 1.74 -7.49 0.71
C GLN A 54 3.25 -7.26 0.85
N ARG A 55 3.70 -6.50 1.85
CA ARG A 55 5.12 -6.26 2.12
C ARG A 55 5.87 -7.55 2.37
N THR A 56 5.35 -8.42 3.25
CA THR A 56 5.98 -9.72 3.53
C THR A 56 6.16 -10.56 2.27
N LEU A 57 5.14 -10.58 1.39
CA LEU A 57 5.23 -11.31 0.12
C LEU A 57 6.25 -10.70 -0.83
N LEU A 58 6.28 -9.36 -0.91
CA LEU A 58 7.28 -8.65 -1.72
C LEU A 58 8.67 -9.02 -1.23
N THR A 59 8.96 -8.86 0.06
CA THR A 59 10.28 -9.15 0.63
C THR A 59 10.68 -10.62 0.54
N ALA A 60 9.72 -11.55 0.62
CA ALA A 60 9.98 -12.99 0.47
C ALA A 60 10.28 -13.42 -0.98
N THR A 61 9.90 -12.60 -1.96
CA THR A 61 10.15 -12.89 -3.39
C THR A 61 11.51 -12.35 -3.87
N ILE A 62 12.05 -11.33 -3.19
CA ILE A 62 13.35 -10.69 -3.50
C ILE A 62 14.49 -11.18 -2.58
N GLY A 63 14.18 -12.05 -1.63
CA GLY A 63 15.13 -12.68 -0.70
C GLY A 63 15.53 -14.09 -1.11
#